data_AF-A0A952FTN3-F1
#
_entry.id   AF-A0A952FTN3-F1
#
_cell.length_a   1.000
_cell.length_b   1.000
_cell.length_c   1.000
_cell.angle_alpha   90.00
_cell.angle_beta   90.00
_cell.angle_gamma   90.00
#
_symmetry.space_group_name_H-M   'P 1'
#
loop_
_entity.id
_entity.type
_entity.pdbx_description
1 polymer ?
#
loop_
_entity_poly.entity_id
_entity_poly.type
_entity_poly.pdbx_seq_one_letter_code
_entity_poly.pdbx_strand_id
1 'polypeptide(L)'
;MMADSSPNVASRLYALAVARDTANLVDADAALALARASTRTLMALSPQAAHLMRAYAQEEIDRLSMDCTEESVGSIALIRDAVQMG
;
A
#
# COMPACT_ATOMS: atom_id res chain seq x y z
N MET A 1 24.99 -12.01 -42.91
CA MET A 1 24.30 -12.33 -41.64
C MET A 1 24.04 -11.03 -40.93
N MET A 2 22.86 -10.43 -41.13
CA MET A 2 22.48 -9.17 -40.48
C MET A 2 21.85 -9.49 -39.13
N ALA A 3 22.46 -8.99 -38.06
CA ALA A 3 21.94 -9.06 -36.70
C ALA A 3 21.03 -7.85 -36.48
N ASP A 4 19.79 -7.90 -36.97
CA ASP A 4 18.79 -6.82 -36.80
C ASP A 4 17.88 -7.00 -35.56
N SER A 5 18.24 -7.86 -34.61
CA SER A 5 17.27 -8.34 -33.59
C SER A 5 17.44 -7.78 -32.17
N SER A 6 18.33 -6.83 -31.89
CA SER A 6 18.68 -6.47 -30.50
C SER A 6 17.94 -5.28 -29.85
N PRO A 7 17.62 -4.15 -30.51
CA PRO A 7 17.03 -3.01 -29.81
C PRO A 7 15.51 -3.13 -29.61
N ASN A 8 14.79 -3.74 -30.57
CA ASN A 8 13.33 -3.83 -30.54
C ASN A 8 12.82 -4.80 -29.44
N VAL A 9 13.53 -5.90 -29.20
CA VAL A 9 13.18 -6.86 -28.14
C VAL A 9 13.45 -6.27 -26.76
N ALA A 10 14.59 -5.60 -26.58
CA ALA A 10 14.93 -4.94 -25.33
C ALA A 10 13.91 -3.83 -24.96
N SER A 11 13.53 -2.99 -25.93
CA SER A 11 12.51 -1.95 -25.72
C SER A 11 11.13 -2.53 -25.37
N ARG A 12 10.74 -3.66 -25.98
CA ARG A 12 9.46 -4.32 -25.66
C ARG A 12 9.47 -4.98 -24.27
N LEU A 13 10.57 -5.59 -23.87
CA LEU A 13 10.74 -6.15 -22.52
C LEU A 13 10.73 -5.06 -21.46
N TYR A 14 11.38 -3.92 -21.73
CA TYR A 14 11.33 -2.75 -20.87
C TYR A 14 9.90 -2.21 -20.72
N ALA A 15 9.18 -2.02 -21.83
CA ALA A 15 7.78 -1.57 -21.80
C ALA A 15 6.87 -2.53 -21.03
N LEU A 16 7.08 -3.85 -21.16
CA LEU A 16 6.35 -4.86 -20.40
C LEU A 16 6.65 -4.78 -18.90
N ALA A 17 7.92 -4.59 -18.51
CA ALA A 17 8.32 -4.42 -17.12
C ALA A 17 7.67 -3.18 -16.50
N VAL A 18 7.68 -2.05 -17.22
CA VAL A 18 7.02 -0.80 -16.79
C VAL A 18 5.51 -0.99 -16.67
N ALA A 19 4.87 -1.66 -17.61
CA ALA A 19 3.43 -1.92 -17.55
C ALA A 19 3.06 -2.78 -16.33
N ARG A 20 3.87 -3.80 -16.02
CA ARG A 20 3.66 -4.64 -14.84
C ARG A 20 3.87 -3.88 -13.54
N ASP A 21 4.91 -3.05 -13.49
CA ASP A 21 5.19 -2.21 -12.31
C ASP A 21 4.05 -1.22 -12.07
N THR A 22 3.54 -0.61 -13.14
CA THR A 22 2.38 0.29 -13.08
C THR A 22 1.12 -0.44 -12.59
N ALA A 23 0.89 -1.68 -13.03
CA ALA A 23 -0.25 -2.48 -12.55
C ALA A 23 -0.14 -2.76 -11.04
N ASN A 24 1.05 -3.12 -10.55
CA ASN A 24 1.27 -3.34 -9.12
C ASN A 24 1.02 -2.06 -8.30
N LEU A 25 1.43 -0.89 -8.80
CA LEU A 25 1.17 0.39 -8.15
C LEU A 25 -0.33 0.70 -8.06
N VAL A 26 -1.08 0.45 -9.14
CA VAL A 26 -2.54 0.63 -9.16
C VAL A 26 -3.22 -0.31 -8.18
N ASP A 27 -2.80 -1.57 -8.10
CA ASP A 27 -3.35 -2.54 -7.15
C ASP A 27 -3.08 -2.13 -5.70
N ALA A 28 -1.88 -1.61 -5.41
CA ALA A 28 -1.52 -1.09 -4.09
C ALA A 28 -2.37 0.13 -3.70
N ASP A 29 -2.56 1.08 -4.62
CA ASP A 29 -3.39 2.26 -4.39
C ASP A 29 -4.87 1.89 -4.19
N ALA A 30 -5.39 0.93 -4.96
CA ALA A 30 -6.74 0.42 -4.82
C ALA A 30 -6.93 -0.28 -3.46
N ALA A 31 -5.96 -1.10 -3.04
CA ALA A 31 -5.97 -1.75 -1.73
C ALA A 31 -5.94 -0.72 -0.59
N LEU A 32 -5.13 0.33 -0.70
CA LEU A 32 -5.07 1.42 0.28
C LEU A 32 -6.39 2.19 0.35
N ALA A 33 -7.00 2.51 -0.80
CA ALA A 33 -8.30 3.17 -0.86
C ALA A 33 -9.40 2.32 -0.21
N LEU A 34 -9.40 1.01 -0.46
CA LEU A 34 -10.33 0.07 0.15
C LEU A 34 -10.12 -0.01 1.67
N ALA A 35 -8.87 -0.06 2.13
CA ALA A 35 -8.53 -0.08 3.55
C ALA A 35 -9.05 1.19 4.24
N ARG A 36 -8.81 2.38 3.67
CA ARG A 36 -9.36 3.66 4.18
C ARG A 36 -10.89 3.65 4.24
N ALA A 37 -11.56 3.19 3.18
CA ALA A 37 -13.02 3.12 3.14
C ALA A 37 -13.58 2.15 4.19
N SER A 38 -12.93 1.00 4.36
CA SER A 38 -13.30 -0.01 5.36
C SER A 38 -13.10 0.51 6.78
N THR A 39 -11.95 1.13 7.07
CA THR A 39 -11.65 1.76 8.37
C THR A 39 -12.69 2.82 8.70
N ARG A 40 -13.01 3.72 7.76
CA ARG A 40 -14.05 4.73 7.94
C ARG A 40 -15.42 4.11 8.23
N THR A 41 -15.79 3.07 7.47
CA THR A 41 -17.08 2.38 7.66
C THR A 41 -17.14 1.73 9.04
N LEU A 42 -16.08 1.03 9.46
CA LEU A 42 -15.99 0.40 10.78
C LEU A 42 -16.06 1.42 11.92
N MET A 43 -15.37 2.55 11.78
CA MET A 43 -15.39 3.63 12.76
C MET A 43 -16.75 4.33 12.83
N ALA A 44 -17.48 4.41 11.71
CA ALA A 44 -18.82 5.01 11.65
C ALA A 44 -19.92 4.13 12.26
N LEU A 45 -19.71 2.82 12.41
CA LEU A 45 -20.71 1.90 12.98
C LEU A 45 -21.04 2.21 14.44
N SER A 46 -20.03 2.51 15.26
CA SER A 46 -20.23 2.89 16.67
C SER A 46 -18.99 3.56 17.27
N PRO A 47 -19.15 4.38 18.33
CA PRO A 47 -18.01 4.94 19.07
C PRO A 47 -17.07 3.87 19.64
N GLN A 48 -17.63 2.72 20.04
CA GLN A 48 -16.85 1.61 20.58
C GLN A 48 -16.01 0.92 19.49
N ALA A 49 -16.57 0.71 18.30
CA ALA A 49 -15.83 0.21 17.14
C ALA A 49 -14.69 1.17 16.75
N ALA A 50 -14.95 2.48 16.77
CA ALA A 50 -13.90 3.47 16.51
C ALA A 50 -12.76 3.42 17.54
N HIS A 51 -13.10 3.24 18.82
CA HIS A 51 -12.09 3.10 19.87
C HIS A 51 -11.27 1.82 19.70
N LEU A 52 -11.91 0.69 19.39
CA LEU A 52 -11.23 -0.59 19.15
C LEU A 52 -10.31 -0.51 17.93
N MET A 53 -10.77 0.11 16.83
CA MET A 53 -9.96 0.27 15.61
C MET A 53 -8.72 1.13 15.86
N ARG A 54 -8.84 2.23 16.61
CA ARG A 54 -7.69 3.06 17.00
C ARG A 54 -6.71 2.33 17.91
N ALA A 55 -7.22 1.54 18.86
CA ALA A 55 -6.37 0.74 19.75
C ALA A 55 -5.59 -0.33 18.97
N TYR A 56 -6.27 -1.05 18.08
CA TYR A 56 -5.63 -2.04 17.22
C TYR A 56 -4.59 -1.42 16.29
N ALA A 57 -4.90 -0.28 15.67
CA ALA A 57 -3.95 0.44 14.84
C ALA A 57 -2.71 0.90 15.63
N GLN A 58 -2.87 1.33 16.88
CA GLN A 58 -1.75 1.70 17.73
C GLN A 58 -0.89 0.49 18.10
N GLU A 59 -1.48 -0.66 18.42
CA GLU A 59 -0.76 -1.91 18.69
C GLU A 59 0.10 -2.33 17.48
N GLU A 60 -0.45 -2.25 16.27
CA GLU A 60 0.31 -2.56 15.05
C GLU A 60 1.41 -1.52 14.76
N ILE A 61 1.17 -0.23 15.03
CA ILE A 61 2.22 0.81 14.95
C ILE A 61 3.35 0.51 15.92
N ASP A 62 3.03 0.11 17.15
CA ASP A 62 4.03 -0.18 18.17
C ASP A 62 4.85 -1.41 17.78
N ARG A 63 4.20 -2.45 17.23
CA ARG A 63 4.89 -3.63 16.68
C ARG A 63 5.83 -3.25 15.54
N LEU A 64 5.34 -2.53 14.54
CA LEU A 64 6.16 -2.08 13.40
C LEU A 64 7.30 -1.16 13.84
N SER A 65 7.09 -0.37 14.89
CA SER A 65 8.13 0.50 15.45
C SER A 65 9.27 -0.28 16.09
N MET A 66 9.02 -1.50 16.58
CA MET A 66 10.07 -2.39 17.11
C MET A 66 10.95 -2.96 15.99
N ASP A 67 10.37 -3.24 14.82
CA ASP A 67 11.09 -3.85 13.69
C ASP A 67 12.14 -2.90 13.08
N CYS A 68 12.01 -1.59 13.28
CA CYS A 68 12.98 -0.55 12.86
C CYS A 68 13.39 -0.60 11.37
N THR A 69 12.56 -1.13 10.47
CA THR A 69 12.85 -1.19 9.03
C THR A 69 12.24 -0.03 8.26
N GLU A 70 12.78 0.29 7.07
CA GLU A 70 12.21 1.31 6.18
C GLU A 70 10.77 0.96 5.75
N GLU A 71 10.51 -0.32 5.51
CA GLU A 71 9.16 -0.83 5.18
C GLU A 71 8.19 -0.63 6.35
N SER A 72 8.67 -0.83 7.58
CA SER A 72 7.88 -0.56 8.79
C SER A 72 7.52 0.91 8.93
N VAL A 73 8.46 1.84 8.62
CA VAL A 73 8.19 3.29 8.64
C VAL A 73 7.11 3.67 7.62
N GLY A 74 7.19 3.14 6.40
CA GLY A 74 6.18 3.35 5.37
C GLY A 74 4.80 2.83 5.80
N SER A 75 4.76 1.62 6.35
CA SER A 75 3.54 0.98 6.84
C SER A 75 2.89 1.77 7.99
N ILE A 76 3.68 2.30 8.92
CA ILE A 76 3.20 3.16 10.01
C ILE A 76 2.54 4.43 9.45
N ALA A 77 3.14 5.05 8.43
CA ALA A 77 2.56 6.25 7.81
C ALA A 77 1.20 5.96 7.16
N LEU A 78 1.07 4.82 6.47
CA LEU A 78 -0.19 4.39 5.86
C LEU A 78 -1.28 4.10 6.90
N ILE A 79 -0.93 3.41 7.99
CA ILE A 79 -1.87 3.10 9.08
C ILE A 79 -2.37 4.39 9.75
N ARG A 80 -1.47 5.32 10.06
CA ARG A 80 -1.83 6.60 10.68
C ARG A 80 -2.78 7.41 9.82
N ASP A 81 -2.48 7.50 8.52
CA ASP A 81 -3.33 8.22 7.57
C ASP A 81 -4.73 7.58 7.47
N ALA A 82 -4.82 6.25 7.39
CA ALA A 82 -6.09 5.55 7.31
C ALA A 82 -6.99 5.76 8.54
N VAL A 83 -6.40 5.96 9.72
CA VAL A 83 -7.12 6.14 10.99
C VAL A 83 -7.44 7.62 11.29
N GLN A 84 -6.62 8.56 10.83
CA GLN A 84 -6.85 10.00 11.03
C GLN A 84 -7.91 10.59 10.08
N MET A 85 -8.19 9.93 8.95
CA MET A 85 -9.22 10.31 7.98
C MET A 85 -10.64 9.76 8.30
N GLY A 86 -10.82 9.11 9.45
CA GLY A 86 -12.06 8.45 9.91
C GLY A 86 -12.80 9.20 11.01
#